data_AF-A0A956W283-F1
#
_entry.id   AF-A0A956W283-F1
#
_cell.length_a   1.000
_cell.length_b   1.000
_cell.length_c   1.000
_cell.angle_alpha   90.00
_cell.angle_beta   90.00
_cell.angle_gamma   90.00
#
_symmetry.space_group_name_H-M   'P 1'
#
loop_
_entity.id
_entity.type
_entity.pdbx_description
1 polymer ?
#
loop_
_entity_poly.entity_id
_entity_poly.type
_entity_poly.pdbx_seq_one_letter_code
_entity_poly.pdbx_strand_id
1 'polypeptide(L)' 'RGASAHHVTFEVPDWAAAMAACEHHGIPTFDPNDGVTDGARWNDTFIHPKHTGGMLVQLYWEEQPDVWVRSDKVRSA' A
#
# COMPACT_ATOMS: atom_id res chain seq x y z
N ARG A 1 -18.42 -8.72 17.38
CA ARG A 1 -18.28 -7.42 16.67
C ARG A 1 -18.28 -7.76 15.18
N GLY A 2 -19.19 -7.14 14.40
CA GLY A 2 -19.47 -7.49 13.00
C GLY A 2 -18.42 -6.96 12.02
N ALA A 3 -18.66 -7.12 10.72
CA ALA A 3 -17.78 -6.63 9.66
C ALA A 3 -17.56 -5.11 9.79
N SER A 4 -16.30 -4.69 9.83
CA SER A 4 -15.88 -3.29 9.79
C SER A 4 -14.74 -3.12 8.79
N ALA A 5 -14.58 -1.92 8.24
CA ALA A 5 -13.41 -1.59 7.43
C ALA A 5 -12.13 -1.89 8.22
N HIS A 6 -11.21 -2.65 7.61
CA HIS A 6 -9.99 -3.10 8.26
C HIS A 6 -8.80 -2.17 7.96
N HIS A 7 -8.75 -1.62 6.74
CA HIS A 7 -7.82 -0.57 6.32
C HIS A 7 -8.41 0.22 5.15
N VAL A 8 -7.74 1.32 4.80
CA VAL A 8 -7.92 2.03 3.52
C VAL A 8 -6.63 1.94 2.72
N THR A 9 -6.75 1.81 1.41
CA THR A 9 -5.61 1.67 0.50
C THR A 9 -5.61 2.86 -0.47
N PHE A 10 -4.46 3.52 -0.61
CA PHE A 10 -4.26 4.63 -1.53
C PHE A 10 -3.23 4.26 -2.59
N GLU A 11 -3.58 4.48 -3.84
CA GLU A 11 -2.61 4.49 -4.93
C GLU A 11 -1.75 5.75 -4.81
N VAL A 12 -0.43 5.61 -4.94
CA VAL A 12 0.50 6.72 -5.07
C VAL A 12 1.05 6.76 -6.49
N PRO A 13 1.21 7.94 -7.10
CA PRO A 13 1.67 8.06 -8.48
C PRO A 13 3.18 7.78 -8.65
N ASP A 14 3.95 7.92 -7.56
CA ASP A 14 5.39 7.69 -7.53
C ASP A 14 5.76 7.06 -6.18
N TRP A 15 6.29 5.84 -6.24
CA TRP A 15 6.66 5.06 -5.07
C TRP A 15 7.80 5.72 -4.27
N ALA A 16 8.84 6.19 -4.94
CA ALA A 16 10.01 6.77 -4.29
C ALA A 16 9.65 8.09 -3.59
N ALA A 17 8.85 8.93 -4.25
CA ALA A 17 8.36 10.17 -3.67
C ALA A 17 7.47 9.92 -2.43
N ALA A 18 6.61 8.90 -2.48
CA ALA A 18 5.76 8.53 -1.34
C ALA A 18 6.59 8.05 -0.13
N MET A 19 7.62 7.23 -0.36
CA MET A 19 8.51 6.76 0.71
C MET A 19 9.32 7.92 1.30
N ALA A 20 9.83 8.82 0.46
CA ALA A 20 10.54 10.02 0.91
C ALA A 20 9.63 10.95 1.74
N ALA A 21 8.36 11.10 1.37
CA ALA A 21 7.39 11.86 2.16
C ALA A 21 7.14 11.21 3.54
N CYS A 22 7.00 9.88 3.58
CA CYS A 22 6.86 9.15 4.84
C CYS A 22 8.06 9.37 5.76
N GLU A 23 9.28 9.26 5.21
CA GLU A 23 10.52 9.52 5.96
C GLU A 23 10.61 10.97 6.46
N HIS A 24 10.35 11.94 5.57
CA HIS A 24 10.39 13.36 5.90
C HIS A 24 9.45 13.73 7.06
N HIS A 25 8.28 13.09 7.13
CA HIS A 25 7.30 13.31 8.18
C HIS A 25 7.48 12.40 9.42
N GLY A 26 8.52 11.56 9.46
CA GLY A 26 8.75 10.64 10.58
C GLY A 26 7.67 9.55 10.70
N ILE A 27 7.07 9.15 9.58
CA ILE A 27 6.02 8.15 9.48
C ILE A 27 6.65 6.84 8.98
N PRO A 28 7.03 5.90 9.88
CA PRO A 28 7.53 4.60 9.47
C PRO A 28 6.43 3.77 8.81
N THR A 29 6.80 3.11 7.72
CA THR A 29 6.00 2.08 7.08
C THR A 29 6.40 0.68 7.57
N PHE A 30 5.59 -0.34 7.30
CA PHE A 30 5.86 -1.72 7.65
C PHE A 30 5.28 -2.71 6.62
N ASP A 31 5.73 -3.96 6.69
CA ASP A 31 5.38 -5.05 5.77
C ASP A 31 5.46 -4.64 4.29
N PRO A 32 6.63 -4.17 3.81
CA PRO A 32 6.79 -3.84 2.41
C PRO A 32 6.68 -5.11 1.55
N ASN A 33 5.93 -5.03 0.45
CA ASN A 33 5.91 -6.04 -0.59
C ASN A 33 6.22 -5.41 -1.94
N ASP A 34 6.76 -6.23 -2.83
CA ASP A 34 6.94 -5.91 -4.24
C ASP A 34 6.71 -7.17 -5.07
N GLY A 35 6.47 -6.97 -6.37
CA GLY A 35 6.30 -8.08 -7.28
C GLY A 35 6.15 -7.65 -8.73
N VAL A 36 5.95 -8.66 -9.58
CA VAL A 36 5.65 -8.51 -11.01
C VAL A 36 4.42 -9.35 -11.33
N THR A 37 3.41 -8.71 -11.93
CA THR A 37 2.19 -9.36 -12.40
C THR A 37 1.93 -8.91 -13.82
N ASP A 38 1.63 -9.85 -14.72
CA ASP A 38 1.46 -9.60 -16.16
C ASP A 38 2.64 -8.85 -16.81
N GLY A 39 3.85 -9.01 -16.28
CA GLY A 39 5.06 -8.36 -16.77
C GLY A 39 5.25 -6.91 -16.31
N ALA A 40 4.40 -6.39 -15.42
CA ALA A 40 4.54 -5.04 -14.86
C ALA A 40 4.78 -5.08 -13.34
N ARG A 41 5.56 -4.13 -12.84
CA ARG A 41 5.94 -4.03 -11.42
C ARG A 41 4.81 -3.42 -10.56
N TRP A 42 4.81 -3.79 -9.29
CA TRP A 42 4.02 -3.13 -8.25
C TRP A 42 4.76 -3.15 -6.91
N ASN A 43 4.37 -2.25 -6.01
CA ASN A 43 4.87 -2.15 -4.64
C ASN A 43 3.71 -1.85 -3.69
N ASP A 44 3.76 -2.36 -2.46
CA ASP A 44 2.88 -1.92 -1.39
C ASP A 44 3.56 -1.88 -0.02
N THR A 45 2.96 -1.14 0.92
CA THR A 45 3.38 -1.09 2.32
C THR A 45 2.26 -0.54 3.19
N PHE A 46 2.33 -0.75 4.50
CA PHE A 46 1.36 -0.26 5.46
C PHE A 46 1.92 0.86 6.36
N ILE A 47 1.04 1.72 6.85
CA ILE A 47 1.29 2.73 7.87
C ILE A 47 0.45 2.41 9.11
N HIS A 48 1.12 2.30 10.26
CA HIS A 48 0.46 1.90 11.50
C HIS A 48 -0.57 2.95 11.96
N PRO A 49 -1.76 2.55 12.46
CA PRO A 49 -2.84 3.43 12.93
C PRO A 49 -2.42 4.58 13.87
N LYS A 50 -1.35 4.35 14.65
CA LYS A 50 -0.76 5.35 15.55
C LYS A 50 -0.30 6.64 14.85
N HIS A 51 -0.03 6.56 13.54
CA HIS A 51 0.45 7.66 12.71
C HIS A 51 -0.64 8.27 11.81
N THR A 52 -1.83 7.67 11.78
CA THR A 52 -2.89 7.93 10.79
C THR A 52 -4.27 8.10 11.44
N GLY A 53 -4.30 8.56 12.71
CA GLY A 53 -5.55 8.85 13.42
C GLY A 53 -6.42 7.62 13.73
N GLY A 54 -5.80 6.45 13.88
CA GLY A 54 -6.49 5.20 14.23
C GLY A 54 -6.91 4.33 13.02
N MET A 55 -6.65 4.77 11.79
CA MET A 55 -6.93 3.99 10.58
C MET A 55 -5.68 3.27 10.07
N LEU A 56 -5.73 1.95 9.84
CA LEU A 56 -4.65 1.27 9.12
C LEU A 56 -4.66 1.75 7.66
N VAL A 57 -3.55 2.29 7.19
CA VAL A 57 -3.42 2.79 5.81
C VAL A 57 -2.45 1.90 5.05
N GLN A 58 -2.80 1.54 3.82
CA GLN A 58 -1.90 0.91 2.87
C GLN A 58 -1.60 1.90 1.74
N LEU A 59 -0.34 1.96 1.31
CA LEU A 59 0.05 2.62 0.08
C LEU A 59 0.41 1.54 -0.94
N TYR A 60 0.01 1.74 -2.19
CA TYR A 60 0.49 0.93 -3.31
C TYR A 60 0.85 1.79 -4.51
N TRP A 61 1.74 1.28 -5.34
CA TRP A 61 2.07 1.81 -6.65
C TRP A 61 2.07 0.68 -7.67
N GLU A 62 1.66 0.97 -8.89
CA GLU A 62 1.70 0.02 -10.00
C GLU A 62 2.22 0.65 -11.29
N GLU A 63 2.98 -0.12 -12.07
CA GLU A 63 3.54 0.30 -13.35
C GLU A 63 2.49 0.33 -14.47
N GLN A 64 1.47 -0.52 -14.38
CA GLN A 64 0.33 -0.58 -15.28
C GLN A 64 -0.95 -0.75 -14.48
N PRO A 65 -2.11 -0.28 -14.98
CA PRO A 65 -3.37 -0.41 -14.27
C PRO A 65 -3.72 -1.86 -13.90
N ASP A 66 -4.25 -2.00 -12.70
CA ASP A 66 -4.83 -3.22 -12.14
C ASP A 66 -3.85 -4.40 -11.91
N VAL A 67 -2.54 -4.24 -12.09
CA VAL A 67 -1.59 -5.35 -11.89
C VAL A 67 -1.42 -5.67 -10.41
N TRP A 68 -1.55 -4.68 -9.52
CA TRP A 68 -1.47 -4.93 -8.08
C TRP A 68 -2.68 -5.74 -7.59
N VAL A 69 -3.89 -5.41 -8.03
CA VAL A 69 -5.12 -6.15 -7.63
C VAL A 69 -5.19 -7.56 -8.21
N ARG A 70 -4.44 -7.86 -9.28
CA ARG A 70 -4.29 -9.22 -9.84
C ARG A 70 -3.12 -9.99 -9.24
N SER A 71 -2.34 -9.38 -8.35
CA SER A 71 -1.24 -10.05 -7.66
C SER A 71 -1.75 -11.07 -6.63
N ASP A 72 -0.85 -11.91 -6.12
CA ASP A 72 -1.16 -12.85 -5.03
C ASP A 72 -1.39 -12.15 -3.67
N LYS A 73 -1.11 -10.83 -3.57
CA LYS A 73 -1.30 -10.04 -2.36
C LYS A 73 -2.74 -9.60 -2.15
N VAL A 74 -3.45 -9.30 -3.24
CA VAL A 74 -4.86 -8.96 -3.20
C VAL A 74 -5.63 -10.24 -3.50
N ARG A 75 -5.88 -11.04 -2.46
CA ARG A 75 -6.74 -12.23 -2.63
C ARG A 75 -8.12 -11.75 -3.08
N SER A 76 -8.48 -12.09 -4.32
CA SER A 76 -9.86 -12.03 -4.77
C SER A 76 -10.73 -12.82 -3.79
N ALA A 77 -11.74 -12.15 -3.26
CA ALA A 77 -12.80 -12.80 -2.50
C ALA A 77 -13.57 -13.79 -3.39
#